data_AF-A0A7I7MB75-F1
#
_entry.id   AF-A0A7I7MB75-F1
#
_cell.length_a   1.000
_cell.length_b   1.000
_cell.length_c   1.000
_cell.angle_alpha   90.00
_cell.angle_beta   90.00
_cell.angle_gamma   90.00
#
_symmetry.space_group_name_H-M   'P 1'
#
loop_
_entity.id
_entity.type
_entity.pdbx_description
1 polymer ?
#
loop_
_entity_poly.entity_id
_entity_poly.type
_entity_poly.pdbx_seq_one_letter_code
_entity_poly.pdbx_strand_id
1 'polypeptide(L)'
;MWVVGRLTTHPVTLDLSSSGGPDQRVTQIVIDGAVFSNAAELTTWDETPVQVRICEHCGMEHCASGNWLVVRNVGVGVAFVPAFHEMLTGDWAPSEYAPPHFAQGMPIFTPADYATLRRWCVGLPPIDAVADLSGNELFRWLQWEAPAHVLGVFPADVQIDQDLLLAVSDGELADAAALLEEAIDHTRGTGHASLKRSPPTAQAITLYLDASGTPAWTPLYVVNDRPHLAAPTTGYLVEAN
;
A
#
# COMPACT_ATOMS: atom_id res chain seq x y z
N MET A 1 -3.89 1.14 -4.28
CA MET A 1 -3.84 2.14 -3.22
C MET A 1 -5.13 2.91 -3.29
N TRP A 2 -5.67 3.35 -2.16
CA TRP A 2 -6.84 4.22 -2.21
C TRP A 2 -6.90 5.16 -1.02
N VAL A 3 -7.46 6.35 -1.22
CA VAL A 3 -7.78 7.26 -0.11
C VAL A 3 -9.06 6.76 0.56
N VAL A 4 -8.97 6.50 1.86
CA VAL A 4 -10.10 6.01 2.66
C VAL A 4 -11.25 7.01 2.60
N GLY A 5 -12.43 6.55 2.19
CA GLY A 5 -13.63 7.39 2.05
C GLY A 5 -14.50 7.40 3.30
N ARG A 6 -14.55 6.27 4.01
CA ARG A 6 -15.32 6.08 5.24
C ARG A 6 -14.48 5.34 6.27
N LEU A 7 -14.35 5.96 7.45
CA LEU A 7 -13.67 5.41 8.62
C LEU A 7 -14.66 5.29 9.78
N THR A 8 -14.90 4.08 10.27
CA THR A 8 -15.88 3.78 11.33
C THR A 8 -15.37 2.75 12.32
N THR A 9 -16.01 2.66 13.49
CA THR A 9 -15.74 1.64 14.49
C THR A 9 -16.98 0.82 14.85
N HIS A 10 -16.77 -0.43 15.24
CA HIS A 10 -17.80 -1.32 15.77
C HIS A 10 -17.31 -2.03 17.03
N PRO A 11 -18.11 -2.09 18.10
CA PRO A 11 -17.80 -2.96 19.22
C PRO A 11 -17.99 -4.42 18.79
N VAL A 12 -16.97 -5.26 19.03
CA VAL A 12 -17.02 -6.71 18.81
C VAL A 12 -16.53 -7.44 20.07
N THR A 13 -16.80 -8.74 20.18
CA THR A 13 -16.31 -9.58 21.27
C THR A 13 -15.48 -10.70 20.67
N LEU A 14 -14.22 -10.81 21.10
CA LEU A 14 -13.37 -11.94 20.77
C LEU A 14 -13.62 -13.06 21.77
N ASP A 15 -13.84 -14.27 21.26
CA ASP A 15 -13.93 -15.49 22.07
C ASP A 15 -12.53 -16.07 22.26
N LEU A 16 -11.97 -15.82 23.45
CA LEU A 16 -10.62 -16.27 23.82
C LEU A 16 -10.63 -17.60 24.58
N SER A 17 -11.77 -18.30 24.63
CA SER A 17 -11.92 -19.53 25.42
C SER A 17 -10.93 -20.63 25.01
N SER A 18 -10.56 -20.67 23.73
CA SER A 18 -9.59 -21.62 23.19
C SER A 18 -8.17 -21.48 23.75
N SER A 19 -7.81 -20.29 24.24
CA SER A 19 -6.54 -20.02 24.95
C SER A 19 -6.70 -20.02 26.48
N GLY A 20 -7.89 -20.37 26.98
CA GLY A 20 -8.24 -20.30 28.41
C GLY A 20 -8.50 -18.89 28.92
N GLY A 21 -8.61 -17.90 28.02
CA GLY A 21 -8.93 -16.52 28.35
C GLY A 21 -10.44 -16.25 28.43
N PRO A 22 -10.85 -15.15 29.08
CA PRO A 22 -12.23 -14.68 29.03
C PRO A 22 -12.54 -14.00 27.69
N ASP A 23 -13.82 -13.97 27.32
CA ASP A 23 -14.30 -13.12 26.24
C ASP A 23 -13.86 -11.67 26.44
N GLN A 24 -13.36 -11.04 25.37
CA GLN A 24 -12.87 -9.67 25.42
C GLN A 24 -13.64 -8.79 24.45
N ARG A 25 -14.28 -7.75 24.99
CA ARG A 25 -14.91 -6.70 24.18
C ARG A 25 -13.84 -5.74 23.68
N VAL A 26 -13.76 -5.57 22.37
CA VAL A 26 -12.79 -4.73 21.67
C VAL A 26 -13.47 -3.87 20.62
N THR A 27 -12.74 -2.91 20.09
CA THR A 27 -13.14 -2.02 19.01
C THR A 27 -12.54 -2.50 17.69
N GLN A 28 -13.41 -2.90 16.77
CA GLN A 28 -13.04 -3.14 15.38
C GLN A 28 -13.03 -1.83 14.60
N ILE A 29 -11.99 -1.60 13.81
CA ILE A 29 -11.86 -0.46 12.90
C ILE A 29 -12.18 -0.92 11.48
N VAL A 30 -13.11 -0.22 10.83
CA VAL A 30 -13.58 -0.53 9.48
C VAL A 30 -13.32 0.66 8.56
N ILE A 31 -12.71 0.37 7.41
CA ILE A 31 -12.46 1.33 6.32
C ILE A 31 -13.20 0.88 5.07
N ASP A 32 -14.07 1.74 4.55
CA ASP A 32 -14.84 1.49 3.32
C ASP A 32 -15.52 0.10 3.27
N GLY A 33 -15.99 -0.38 4.43
CA GLY A 33 -16.65 -1.67 4.59
C GLY A 33 -15.73 -2.87 4.80
N ALA A 34 -14.41 -2.70 4.75
CA ALA A 34 -13.42 -3.74 5.07
C ALA A 34 -12.87 -3.56 6.49
N VAL A 35 -12.64 -4.67 7.20
CA VAL A 35 -12.00 -4.65 8.53
C VAL A 35 -10.54 -4.23 8.37
N PHE A 36 -10.18 -3.05 8.86
CA PHE A 36 -8.78 -2.62 8.90
C PHE A 36 -8.06 -3.29 10.07
N SER A 37 -8.62 -3.13 11.27
CA SER A 37 -8.14 -3.78 12.49
C SER A 37 -9.28 -4.45 13.23
N ASN A 38 -9.06 -5.68 13.69
CA ASN A 38 -10.09 -6.46 14.39
C ASN A 38 -10.15 -6.19 15.90
N ALA A 39 -9.09 -5.64 16.51
CA ALA A 39 -9.03 -5.35 17.93
C ALA A 39 -8.05 -4.20 18.25
N ALA A 40 -8.53 -2.96 18.12
CA ALA A 40 -7.69 -1.76 18.28
C ALA A 40 -6.98 -1.68 19.63
N GLU A 41 -7.60 -2.16 20.71
CA GLU A 41 -7.04 -2.13 22.07
C GLU A 41 -5.99 -3.21 22.33
N LEU A 42 -5.91 -4.24 21.48
CA LEU A 42 -4.99 -5.37 21.64
C LEU A 42 -3.80 -5.33 20.67
N THR A 43 -3.89 -4.52 19.61
CA THR A 43 -2.78 -4.29 18.67
C THR A 43 -1.74 -3.36 19.27
N THR A 44 -0.46 -3.70 19.10
CA THR A 44 0.71 -2.92 19.53
C THR A 44 1.03 -1.85 18.49
N TRP A 45 0.41 -0.68 18.60
CA TRP A 45 0.50 0.39 17.59
C TRP A 45 1.76 1.25 17.64
N ASP A 46 2.57 1.15 18.70
CA ASP A 46 3.81 1.89 18.89
C ASP A 46 5.06 1.14 18.37
N GLU A 47 4.87 -0.06 17.80
CA GLU A 47 5.90 -0.83 17.11
C GLU A 47 5.82 -0.66 15.58
N THR A 48 6.90 -1.04 14.88
CA THR A 48 6.92 -1.11 13.41
C THR A 48 7.66 -2.38 12.99
N PRO A 49 7.09 -3.24 12.14
CA PRO A 49 5.73 -3.16 11.58
C PRO A 49 4.62 -3.39 12.63
N VAL A 50 3.37 -3.09 12.28
CA VAL A 50 2.18 -3.34 13.11
C VAL A 50 1.34 -4.47 12.50
N GLN A 51 0.91 -5.43 13.32
CA GLN A 51 -0.05 -6.45 12.90
C GLN A 51 -1.48 -5.95 13.08
N VAL A 52 -2.07 -5.39 12.02
CA VAL A 52 -3.36 -4.69 12.13
C VAL A 52 -4.52 -5.64 12.42
N ARG A 53 -4.42 -6.93 12.05
CA ARG A 53 -5.38 -7.97 12.42
C ARG A 53 -4.67 -9.09 13.16
N ILE A 54 -5.03 -9.26 14.43
CA ILE A 54 -4.42 -10.24 15.34
C ILE A 54 -5.24 -11.52 15.41
N CYS A 55 -4.71 -12.55 16.07
CA CYS A 55 -5.40 -13.82 16.22
C CYS A 55 -6.70 -13.66 17.02
N GLU A 56 -7.84 -14.03 16.42
CA GLU A 56 -9.16 -13.92 17.06
C GLU A 56 -9.37 -14.94 18.21
N HIS A 57 -8.54 -15.98 18.27
CA HIS A 57 -8.64 -17.06 19.26
C HIS A 57 -7.88 -16.79 20.55
N CYS A 58 -6.80 -16.02 20.49
CA CYS A 58 -5.96 -15.74 21.65
C CYS A 58 -5.69 -14.26 21.88
N GLY A 59 -6.05 -13.38 20.93
CA GLY A 59 -5.83 -11.93 21.03
C GLY A 59 -4.36 -11.52 20.98
N MET A 60 -3.47 -12.41 20.53
CA MET A 60 -2.03 -12.15 20.47
C MET A 60 -1.56 -11.90 19.04
N GLU A 61 -0.63 -10.96 18.91
CA GLU A 61 0.20 -10.79 17.72
C GLU A 61 1.14 -12.00 17.53
N HIS A 62 1.64 -12.20 16.31
CA HIS A 62 2.46 -13.34 15.88
C HIS A 62 1.85 -14.75 16.05
N CYS A 63 0.68 -14.88 16.68
CA CYS A 63 0.01 -16.17 16.79
C CYS A 63 -0.57 -16.62 15.45
N ALA A 64 -1.02 -15.68 14.63
CA ALA A 64 -1.41 -15.92 13.24
C ALA A 64 -0.43 -15.17 12.33
N SER A 65 -0.06 -15.79 11.21
CA SER A 65 0.78 -15.14 10.20
C SER A 65 -0.02 -14.10 9.39
N GLY A 66 0.70 -13.11 8.88
CA GLY A 66 0.20 -12.06 8.00
C GLY A 66 -0.43 -10.88 8.74
N ASN A 67 -1.05 -9.99 7.96
CA ASN A 67 -1.66 -8.74 8.39
C ASN A 67 -0.67 -7.68 8.91
N TRP A 68 0.58 -7.73 8.49
CA TRP A 68 1.61 -6.77 8.89
C TRP A 68 1.68 -5.59 7.93
N LEU A 69 1.71 -4.39 8.49
CA LEU A 69 1.80 -3.14 7.74
C LEU A 69 2.78 -2.18 8.43
N VAL A 70 3.31 -1.27 7.63
CA VAL A 70 4.23 -0.23 8.06
C VAL A 70 3.62 1.13 7.74
N VAL A 71 3.75 2.08 8.67
CA VAL A 71 3.16 3.41 8.54
C VAL A 71 4.14 4.35 7.82
N ARG A 72 3.69 5.01 6.76
CA ARG A 72 4.50 5.94 5.96
C ARG A 72 3.78 7.23 5.64
N ASN A 73 4.51 8.34 5.70
CA ASN A 73 4.04 9.62 5.20
C ASN A 73 4.20 9.61 3.67
N VAL A 74 3.11 9.95 2.98
CA VAL A 74 3.06 9.97 1.52
C VAL A 74 2.74 11.36 0.97
N GLY A 75 2.98 12.41 1.75
CA GLY A 75 2.73 13.82 1.41
C GLY A 75 1.27 14.22 1.52
N VAL A 76 0.37 13.49 0.87
CA VAL A 76 -1.09 13.76 0.90
C VAL A 76 -1.79 13.20 2.14
N GLY A 77 -1.09 12.41 2.95
CA GLY A 77 -1.63 11.71 4.10
C GLY A 77 -0.67 10.64 4.61
N VAL A 78 -1.22 9.64 5.29
CA VAL A 78 -0.48 8.51 5.85
C VAL A 78 -0.95 7.21 5.21
N ALA A 79 -0.03 6.47 4.62
CA ALA A 79 -0.28 5.15 4.07
C ALA A 79 0.10 4.06 5.07
N PHE A 80 -0.63 2.94 5.01
CA PHE A 80 -0.20 1.69 5.59
C PHE A 80 0.27 0.78 4.47
N VAL A 81 1.58 0.60 4.35
CA VAL A 81 2.23 -0.14 3.27
C VAL A 81 2.63 -1.54 3.74
N PRO A 82 2.79 -2.53 2.84
CA PRO A 82 3.30 -3.83 3.24
C PRO A 82 4.67 -3.73 3.90
N ALA A 83 4.94 -4.62 4.85
CA ALA A 83 6.21 -4.73 5.58
C ALA A 83 7.32 -5.35 4.70
N PHE A 84 7.63 -4.70 3.57
CA PHE A 84 8.52 -5.26 2.55
C PHE A 84 9.91 -5.58 3.07
N HIS A 85 10.43 -4.80 4.01
CA HIS A 85 11.74 -5.05 4.59
C HIS A 85 11.76 -6.38 5.35
N GLU A 86 10.78 -6.59 6.20
CA GLU A 86 10.61 -7.80 7.00
C GLU A 86 10.37 -9.01 6.09
N MET A 87 9.53 -8.86 5.07
CA MET A 87 9.27 -9.91 4.07
C MET A 87 10.52 -10.36 3.28
N LEU A 88 11.60 -9.57 3.25
CA LEU A 88 12.86 -9.92 2.57
C LEU A 88 13.87 -10.65 3.48
N THR A 89 13.58 -10.83 4.77
CA THR A 89 14.56 -11.32 5.75
C THR A 89 14.81 -12.84 5.73
N GLY A 90 14.03 -13.61 4.96
CA GLY A 90 14.24 -15.05 4.78
C GLY A 90 13.03 -15.76 4.18
N ASP A 91 13.17 -17.06 3.90
CA ASP A 91 12.20 -17.83 3.12
C ASP A 91 10.78 -17.90 3.72
N TRP A 92 10.66 -17.82 5.04
CA TRP A 92 9.37 -17.86 5.76
C TRP A 92 8.74 -16.47 5.94
N ALA A 93 9.54 -15.42 5.78
CA ALA A 93 9.14 -14.06 6.09
C ALA A 93 8.04 -13.49 5.18
N PRO A 94 7.98 -13.80 3.86
CA PRO A 94 6.86 -13.38 3.03
C PRO A 94 5.49 -13.90 3.51
N SER A 95 5.45 -15.09 4.11
CA SER A 95 4.22 -15.64 4.68
C SER A 95 3.90 -15.05 6.05
N GLU A 96 4.90 -14.87 6.92
CA GLU A 96 4.68 -14.25 8.23
C GLU A 96 4.26 -12.80 8.13
N TYR A 97 4.91 -12.01 7.27
CA TYR A 97 4.72 -10.56 7.19
C TYR A 97 3.81 -10.14 6.03
N ALA A 98 3.07 -11.08 5.43
CA ALA A 98 2.14 -10.77 4.33
C ALA A 98 1.15 -9.67 4.75
N PRO A 99 0.87 -8.67 3.89
CA PRO A 99 -0.12 -7.65 4.20
C PRO A 99 -1.54 -8.23 4.20
N PRO A 100 -2.51 -7.60 4.89
CA PRO A 100 -3.91 -7.96 4.74
C PRO A 100 -4.39 -7.64 3.31
N HIS A 101 -5.30 -8.44 2.77
CA HIS A 101 -5.91 -8.14 1.47
C HIS A 101 -7.03 -7.08 1.61
N PHE A 102 -6.99 -6.09 0.71
CA PHE A 102 -8.02 -5.08 0.49
C PHE A 102 -8.29 -4.99 -1.01
N ALA A 103 -9.55 -5.05 -1.43
CA ALA A 103 -9.90 -5.08 -2.86
C ALA A 103 -9.50 -3.79 -3.61
N GLN A 104 -9.39 -2.68 -2.90
CA GLN A 104 -9.02 -1.36 -3.41
C GLN A 104 -7.49 -1.10 -3.44
N GLY A 105 -6.67 -2.08 -3.08
CA GLY A 105 -5.22 -1.93 -2.83
C GLY A 105 -4.96 -1.48 -1.40
N MET A 106 -3.82 -0.87 -1.07
CA MET A 106 -3.51 -0.48 0.33
C MET A 106 -4.03 0.92 0.72
N PRO A 107 -4.39 1.16 2.00
CA PRO A 107 -5.12 2.36 2.42
C PRO A 107 -4.21 3.57 2.64
N ILE A 108 -4.73 4.73 2.27
CA ILE A 108 -4.18 6.05 2.56
C ILE A 108 -5.22 6.82 3.37
N PHE A 109 -4.83 7.25 4.57
CA PHE A 109 -5.63 8.08 5.45
C PHE A 109 -5.29 9.54 5.21
N THR A 110 -6.31 10.37 5.00
CA THR A 110 -6.10 11.84 4.99
C THR A 110 -5.57 12.29 6.36
N PRO A 111 -4.97 13.48 6.49
CA PRO A 111 -4.53 13.97 7.79
C PRO A 111 -5.63 13.99 8.87
N ALA A 112 -6.87 14.28 8.47
CA ALA A 112 -8.03 14.28 9.36
C ALA A 112 -8.46 12.86 9.78
N ASP A 113 -8.46 11.91 8.84
CA ASP A 113 -8.78 10.52 9.12
C ASP A 113 -7.70 9.86 9.95
N TYR A 114 -6.42 10.14 9.68
CA TYR A 114 -5.31 9.66 10.48
C TYR A 114 -5.37 10.21 11.91
N ALA A 115 -5.68 11.51 12.08
CA ALA A 115 -5.90 12.09 13.40
C ALA A 115 -7.07 11.43 14.15
N THR A 116 -8.10 10.96 13.43
CA THR A 116 -9.22 10.20 14.01
C THR A 116 -8.78 8.78 14.38
N LEU A 117 -8.10 8.08 13.48
CA LEU A 117 -7.56 6.73 13.68
C LEU A 117 -6.67 6.66 14.92
N ARG A 118 -5.78 7.65 15.11
CA ARG A 118 -4.90 7.76 16.29
C ARG A 118 -5.65 7.86 17.63
N ARG A 119 -6.92 8.26 17.65
CA ARG A 119 -7.72 8.28 18.88
C ARG A 119 -8.16 6.88 19.29
N TRP A 120 -8.21 5.94 18.35
CA TRP A 120 -8.58 4.54 18.58
C TRP A 120 -7.34 3.65 18.69
N CYS A 121 -6.32 3.94 17.88
CA CYS A 121 -5.04 3.25 17.83
C CYS A 121 -4.01 3.97 18.70
N VAL A 122 -4.11 3.81 20.02
CA VAL A 122 -3.17 4.45 20.96
C VAL A 122 -1.78 3.85 20.77
N GLY A 123 -0.81 4.70 20.41
CA GLY A 123 0.57 4.29 20.09
C GLY A 123 1.03 4.80 18.74
N LEU A 124 0.09 5.00 17.79
CA LEU A 124 0.42 5.54 16.48
C LEU A 124 1.10 6.93 16.57
N PRO A 125 2.22 7.14 15.84
CA PRO A 125 2.97 8.39 15.91
C PRO A 125 2.14 9.56 15.36
N PRO A 126 2.38 10.80 15.84
CA PRO A 126 1.81 11.98 15.19
C PRO A 126 2.33 12.10 13.75
N ILE A 127 1.56 12.74 12.87
CA ILE A 127 1.82 12.73 11.42
C ILE A 127 3.19 13.28 11.02
N ASP A 128 3.71 14.23 11.79
CA ASP A 128 5.02 14.85 11.62
C ASP A 128 6.19 13.97 12.10
N ALA A 129 5.90 12.91 12.86
CA ALA A 129 6.86 11.89 13.27
C ALA A 129 6.76 10.60 12.44
N VAL A 130 5.80 10.51 11.52
CA VAL A 130 5.71 9.37 10.60
C VAL A 130 6.85 9.47 9.59
N ALA A 131 7.64 8.39 9.46
CA ALA A 131 8.71 8.31 8.47
C ALA A 131 8.17 8.43 7.05
N ASP A 132 8.90 9.12 6.18
CA ASP A 132 8.55 9.25 4.77
C ASP A 132 8.63 7.91 4.03
N LEU A 133 7.77 7.74 3.03
CA LEU A 133 7.87 6.64 2.08
C LEU A 133 9.18 6.76 1.30
N SER A 134 10.00 5.71 1.28
CA SER A 134 11.18 5.67 0.42
C SER A 134 10.81 5.33 -1.03
N GLY A 135 11.65 5.71 -2.00
CA GLY A 135 11.47 5.30 -3.40
C GLY A 135 11.44 3.77 -3.56
N ASN A 136 12.26 3.06 -2.79
CA ASN A 136 12.29 1.59 -2.82
C ASN A 136 10.98 0.96 -2.32
N GLU A 137 10.41 1.45 -1.22
CA GLU A 137 9.11 0.97 -0.73
C GLU A 137 7.99 1.28 -1.73
N LEU A 138 8.00 2.47 -2.32
CA LEU A 138 7.05 2.85 -3.35
C LEU A 138 7.10 1.88 -4.55
N PHE A 139 8.30 1.50 -5.01
CA PHE A 139 8.41 0.55 -6.11
C PHE A 139 7.89 -0.83 -5.80
N ARG A 140 8.21 -1.33 -4.61
CA ARG A 140 7.68 -2.62 -4.16
C ARG A 140 6.17 -2.56 -4.05
N TRP A 141 5.63 -1.41 -3.62
CA TRP A 141 4.19 -1.20 -3.59
C TRP A 141 3.56 -1.14 -4.99
N LEU A 142 4.17 -0.43 -5.95
CA LEU A 142 3.74 -0.41 -7.35
C LEU A 142 3.78 -1.80 -7.97
N GLN A 143 4.86 -2.56 -7.75
CA GLN A 143 5.00 -3.95 -8.19
C GLN A 143 3.89 -4.83 -7.60
N TRP A 144 3.61 -4.68 -6.31
CA TRP A 144 2.61 -5.46 -5.59
C TRP A 144 1.20 -5.26 -6.14
N GLU A 145 0.88 -4.06 -6.60
CA GLU A 145 -0.45 -3.71 -7.12
C GLU A 145 -0.52 -3.72 -8.65
N ALA A 146 0.59 -4.00 -9.34
CA ALA A 146 0.63 -4.02 -10.80
C ALA A 146 -0.27 -5.15 -11.34
N PRO A 147 -1.21 -4.84 -12.25
CA PRO A 147 -2.09 -5.85 -12.82
C PRO A 147 -1.27 -6.89 -13.59
N ALA A 148 -1.72 -8.15 -13.52
CA ALA A 148 -1.08 -9.30 -14.16
C ALA A 148 0.42 -9.48 -13.82
N HIS A 149 0.91 -8.87 -12.74
CA HIS A 149 2.33 -8.87 -12.38
C HIS A 149 3.24 -8.33 -13.49
N VAL A 150 2.78 -7.34 -14.26
CA VAL A 150 3.57 -6.71 -15.33
C VAL A 150 4.87 -6.06 -14.84
N LEU A 151 5.01 -5.82 -13.54
CA LEU A 151 6.24 -5.35 -12.89
C LEU A 151 7.02 -6.49 -12.17
N GLY A 152 6.73 -7.74 -12.53
CA GLY A 152 7.24 -8.93 -11.88
C GLY A 152 6.54 -9.26 -10.56
N VAL A 153 7.04 -10.29 -9.88
CA VAL A 153 6.48 -10.81 -8.62
C VAL A 153 7.50 -10.60 -7.49
N PHE A 154 7.07 -9.93 -6.41
CA PHE A 154 7.86 -9.82 -5.19
C PHE A 154 8.28 -11.21 -4.67
N PRO A 155 9.53 -11.44 -4.23
CA PRO A 155 10.58 -10.45 -3.93
C PRO A 155 11.54 -10.13 -5.08
N ALA A 156 11.33 -10.68 -6.28
CA ALA A 156 12.21 -10.40 -7.43
C ALA A 156 12.23 -8.91 -7.76
N ASP A 157 13.34 -8.41 -8.30
CA ASP A 157 13.47 -7.00 -8.65
C ASP A 157 12.41 -6.54 -9.65
N VAL A 158 12.05 -5.27 -9.56
CA VAL A 158 11.04 -4.66 -10.42
C VAL A 158 11.58 -4.58 -11.84
N GLN A 159 10.95 -5.33 -12.74
CA GLN A 159 11.25 -5.35 -14.17
C GLN A 159 9.93 -5.38 -14.93
N ILE A 160 9.86 -4.60 -16.01
CA ILE A 160 8.68 -4.58 -16.87
C ILE A 160 8.72 -5.85 -17.73
N ASP A 161 7.66 -6.65 -17.65
CA ASP A 161 7.44 -7.74 -18.59
C ASP A 161 6.89 -7.18 -19.90
N GLN A 162 7.78 -6.97 -20.87
CA GLN A 162 7.43 -6.39 -22.16
C GLN A 162 6.51 -7.29 -22.98
N ASP A 163 6.52 -8.61 -22.75
CA ASP A 163 5.65 -9.55 -23.45
C ASP A 163 4.20 -9.40 -23.02
N LEU A 164 3.95 -8.84 -21.82
CA LEU A 164 2.61 -8.51 -21.34
C LEU A 164 2.09 -7.18 -21.89
N LEU A 165 2.86 -6.40 -22.63
CA LEU A 165 2.43 -5.11 -23.17
C LEU A 165 1.75 -5.29 -24.54
N LEU A 166 0.43 -5.06 -24.61
CA LEU A 166 -0.35 -5.26 -25.83
C LEU A 166 -0.48 -3.97 -26.66
N ALA A 167 -0.81 -2.86 -26.01
CA ALA A 167 -1.05 -1.57 -26.68
C ALA A 167 -0.90 -0.40 -25.70
N VAL A 168 -0.82 0.81 -26.23
CA VAL A 168 -0.81 2.06 -25.47
C VAL A 168 -1.97 2.98 -25.92
N SER A 169 -2.48 3.81 -25.01
CA SER A 169 -3.57 4.74 -25.29
C SER A 169 -3.24 5.82 -26.31
N ASP A 170 -1.96 6.23 -26.36
CA ASP A 170 -1.46 7.26 -27.29
C ASP A 170 0.04 7.04 -27.54
N GLY A 171 0.50 7.36 -28.75
CA GLY A 171 1.90 7.18 -29.18
C GLY A 171 2.30 5.73 -29.48
N GLU A 172 3.62 5.48 -29.48
CA GLU A 172 4.22 4.18 -29.75
C GLU A 172 4.48 3.42 -28.45
N LEU A 173 4.23 2.10 -28.47
CA LEU A 173 4.37 1.26 -27.26
C LEU A 173 5.80 1.24 -26.71
N ALA A 174 6.80 1.21 -27.59
CA ALA A 174 8.21 1.20 -27.21
C ALA A 174 8.62 2.49 -26.49
N ASP A 175 8.11 3.64 -26.94
CA ASP A 175 8.39 4.93 -26.32
C ASP A 175 7.74 5.01 -24.93
N ALA A 176 6.50 4.52 -24.79
CA ALA A 176 5.83 4.46 -23.50
C ALA A 176 6.53 3.54 -22.49
N ALA A 177 7.04 2.39 -22.95
CA ALA A 177 7.84 1.49 -22.12
C ALA A 177 9.14 2.16 -21.66
N ALA A 178 9.86 2.83 -22.58
CA ALA A 178 11.08 3.56 -22.24
C ALA A 178 10.85 4.69 -21.23
N LEU A 179 9.75 5.44 -21.36
CA LEU A 179 9.37 6.47 -20.38
C LEU A 179 9.04 5.88 -19.00
N LEU A 180 8.42 4.70 -18.95
CA LEU A 180 8.16 4.00 -17.69
C LEU A 180 9.46 3.53 -17.04
N GLU A 181 10.40 2.98 -17.81
CA GLU A 181 11.74 2.62 -17.33
C GLU A 181 12.49 3.85 -16.79
N GLU A 182 12.46 4.97 -17.50
CA GLU A 182 13.07 6.23 -17.05
C GLU A 182 12.47 6.70 -15.71
N ALA A 183 11.15 6.68 -15.57
CA ALA A 183 10.49 7.08 -14.33
C ALA A 183 10.80 6.11 -13.17
N ILE A 184 10.95 4.81 -13.47
CA ILE A 184 11.39 3.80 -12.50
C ILE A 184 12.82 4.10 -12.04
N ASP A 185 13.73 4.35 -12.97
CA ASP A 185 15.13 4.60 -12.62
C ASP A 185 15.29 5.92 -11.85
N HIS A 186 14.52 6.96 -12.17
CA HIS A 186 14.59 8.24 -11.47
C HIS A 186 14.17 8.18 -10.00
N THR A 187 13.15 7.37 -9.68
CA THR A 187 12.67 7.24 -8.30
C THR A 187 13.50 6.20 -7.51
N ARG A 188 14.33 5.39 -8.19
CA ARG A 188 15.01 4.24 -7.54
C ARG A 188 16.06 4.75 -6.57
N GLY A 189 16.02 4.23 -5.34
CA GLY A 189 16.98 4.59 -4.30
C GLY A 189 16.81 5.99 -3.71
N THR A 190 15.74 6.73 -4.04
CA THR A 190 15.45 7.99 -3.35
C THR A 190 15.06 7.74 -1.89
N GLY A 191 15.56 8.61 -1.00
CA GLY A 191 15.26 8.53 0.42
C GLY A 191 13.84 9.01 0.75
N HIS A 192 13.26 9.83 -0.13
CA HIS A 192 11.93 10.40 0.02
C HIS A 192 11.14 10.28 -1.28
N ALA A 193 9.93 9.76 -1.16
CA ALA A 193 8.91 9.71 -2.19
C ALA A 193 7.56 10.15 -1.61
N SER A 194 6.83 10.96 -2.36
CA SER A 194 5.53 11.47 -1.98
C SER A 194 4.54 11.34 -3.13
N LEU A 195 3.26 11.30 -2.79
CA LEU A 195 2.19 11.34 -3.77
C LEU A 195 1.68 12.76 -3.86
N LYS A 196 1.52 13.27 -5.08
CA LYS A 196 0.90 14.58 -5.34
C LYS A 196 -0.23 14.42 -6.32
N ARG A 197 -1.25 15.27 -6.19
CA ARG A 197 -2.32 15.30 -7.19
C ARG A 197 -1.74 15.65 -8.55
N SER A 198 -2.12 14.90 -9.56
CA SER A 198 -1.73 15.17 -10.94
C SER A 198 -2.26 16.55 -11.34
N PRO A 199 -1.41 17.46 -11.88
CA PRO A 199 -1.89 18.74 -12.36
C PRO A 199 -2.83 18.56 -13.56
N PRO A 200 -3.70 19.54 -13.89
CA PRO A 200 -4.57 19.46 -15.06
C PRO A 200 -3.84 19.30 -16.39
N THR A 201 -2.54 19.64 -16.43
CA THR A 201 -1.66 19.49 -17.60
C THR A 201 -1.06 18.09 -17.71
N ALA A 202 -1.25 17.22 -16.71
CA ALA A 202 -0.71 15.88 -16.73
C ALA A 202 -1.42 15.02 -17.78
N GLN A 203 -0.63 14.41 -18.66
CA GLN A 203 -1.12 13.47 -19.66
C GLN A 203 -0.94 12.05 -19.15
N ALA A 204 -2.03 11.32 -18.97
CA ALA A 204 -1.99 9.93 -18.55
C ALA A 204 -1.60 9.02 -19.71
N ILE A 205 -0.59 8.18 -19.54
CA ILE A 205 -0.26 7.10 -20.48
C ILE A 205 -0.84 5.80 -19.92
N THR A 206 -1.74 5.18 -20.68
CA THR A 206 -2.39 3.92 -20.30
C THR A 206 -1.87 2.79 -21.19
N LEU A 207 -1.34 1.75 -20.56
CA LEU A 207 -0.94 0.49 -21.18
C LEU A 207 -2.09 -0.51 -21.07
N TYR A 208 -2.34 -1.25 -22.14
CA TYR A 208 -3.25 -2.38 -22.16
C TYR A 208 -2.42 -3.66 -22.09
N LEU A 209 -2.77 -4.56 -21.17
CA LEU A 209 -1.95 -5.75 -20.93
C LEU A 209 -2.52 -6.98 -21.64
N ASP A 210 -1.63 -7.85 -22.13
CA ASP A 210 -1.98 -9.18 -22.64
C ASP A 210 -2.24 -10.16 -21.47
N ALA A 211 -3.35 -9.91 -20.78
CA ALA A 211 -3.83 -10.74 -19.69
C ALA A 211 -5.34 -10.93 -19.79
N SER A 212 -5.89 -11.84 -18.98
CA SER A 212 -7.33 -12.11 -18.95
C SER A 212 -8.14 -10.81 -18.76
N GLY A 213 -8.98 -10.48 -19.75
CA GLY A 213 -9.82 -9.28 -19.75
C GLY A 213 -9.12 -8.00 -20.21
N THR A 214 -7.88 -8.09 -20.70
CA THR A 214 -7.08 -6.99 -21.26
C THR A 214 -7.11 -5.75 -20.36
N PRO A 215 -6.61 -5.85 -19.11
CA PRO A 215 -6.74 -4.78 -18.15
C PRO A 215 -6.01 -3.52 -18.64
N ALA A 216 -6.69 -2.38 -18.50
CA ALA A 216 -6.09 -1.07 -18.69
C ALA A 216 -5.33 -0.69 -17.42
N TRP A 217 -4.07 -0.29 -17.58
CA TRP A 217 -3.19 0.12 -16.49
C TRP A 217 -2.58 1.46 -16.82
N THR A 218 -2.70 2.44 -15.92
CA THR A 218 -2.15 3.79 -16.12
C THR A 218 -0.94 3.98 -15.20
N PRO A 219 0.26 3.50 -15.59
CA PRO A 219 1.44 3.56 -14.74
C PRO A 219 2.19 4.89 -14.77
N LEU A 220 1.87 5.78 -15.72
CA LEU A 220 2.67 6.96 -15.99
C LEU A 220 1.80 8.18 -16.27
N TYR A 221 2.27 9.33 -15.79
CA TYR A 221 1.87 10.65 -16.26
C TYR A 221 3.06 11.37 -16.89
N VAL A 222 2.83 12.13 -17.97
CA VAL A 222 3.79 13.09 -18.50
C VAL A 222 3.37 14.50 -18.09
N VAL A 223 4.29 15.23 -17.47
CA VAL A 223 4.08 16.62 -17.03
C VAL A 223 5.24 17.47 -17.52
N ASN A 224 4.97 18.45 -18.40
CA ASN A 224 6.00 19.30 -19.01
C ASN A 224 7.16 18.47 -19.62
N ASP A 225 6.81 17.48 -20.44
CA ASP A 225 7.73 16.55 -21.12
C ASP A 225 8.60 15.67 -20.19
N ARG A 226 8.24 15.57 -18.90
CA ARG A 226 8.91 14.68 -17.94
C ARG A 226 8.00 13.53 -17.53
N PRO A 227 8.50 12.29 -17.53
CA PRO A 227 7.73 11.14 -17.07
C PRO A 227 7.71 11.08 -15.54
N HIS A 228 6.53 10.81 -14.98
CA HIS A 228 6.29 10.60 -13.57
C HIS A 228 5.52 9.30 -13.38
N LEU A 229 5.90 8.48 -12.40
CA LEU A 229 5.11 7.31 -12.05
C LEU A 229 3.73 7.76 -11.55
N ALA A 230 2.69 7.07 -11.99
CA ALA A 230 1.37 7.19 -11.43
C ALA A 230 1.34 6.51 -10.06
N ALA A 231 0.67 7.13 -9.10
CA ALA A 231 0.22 6.39 -7.93
C ALA A 231 -0.92 5.45 -8.39
N PRO A 232 -1.06 4.25 -7.81
CA PRO A 232 -2.22 3.39 -8.05
C PRO A 232 -3.55 4.02 -7.61
N THR A 233 -3.52 5.05 -6.74
CA THR A 233 -4.67 5.92 -6.52
C THR A 233 -4.81 6.86 -7.73
N THR A 234 -5.89 6.73 -8.50
CA THR A 234 -6.14 7.54 -9.70
C THR A 234 -6.01 9.05 -9.43
N GLY A 235 -5.33 9.76 -10.33
CA GLY A 235 -5.17 11.23 -10.24
C GLY A 235 -4.07 11.69 -9.29
N TYR A 236 -3.16 10.80 -8.91
CA TYR A 236 -1.94 11.14 -8.18
C TYR A 236 -0.71 10.67 -8.96
N LEU A 237 0.35 11.47 -8.91
CA LEU A 237 1.67 11.16 -9.42
C LEU A 237 2.67 11.06 -8.26
N VAL A 238 3.76 10.39 -8.52
CA VAL A 238 4.89 10.26 -7.61
C VAL A 238 5.84 11.43 -7.81
N GLU A 239 6.24 12.04 -6.69
CA GLU A 239 7.41 12.89 -6.63
C GLU A 239 8.46 12.26 -5.72
N ALA A 240 9.64 12.03 -6.30
CA ALA A 240 10.79 11.45 -5.61
C ALA A 240 11.94 12.47 -5.61
N ASN A 241 12.57 12.68 -4.45
CA ASN A 241 13.71 13.60 -4.29
C ASN A 241 14.81 12.98 -3.41
#